data_AF-A3P3L8-F1
#
_entry.id   AF-A3P3L8-F1
#
_cell.length_a   1.000
_cell.length_b   1.000
_cell.length_c   1.000
_cell.angle_alpha   90.00
_cell.angle_beta   90.00
_cell.angle_gamma   90.00
#
_symmetry.space_group_name_H-M   'P 1'
#
loop_
_entity.id
_entity.type
_entity.pdbx_description
1 polymer ?
#
loop_
_entity_poly.entity_id
_entity_poly.type
_entity_poly.pdbx_seq_one_letter_code
_entity_poly.pdbx_strand_id
1 'polypeptide(L)'
;MRTKMDEDIKRWTAKRKRALVLDIIQGKTTVAEASRAYDLSPSEIENWVDDGKRGMENALRANPQDVKEQYERQIKALQEAYGEAMLE
;
A
#
# COMPACT_ATOMS: atom_id res chain seq x y z
N MET A 1 -28.39 4.46 19.85
CA MET A 1 -28.34 3.71 18.58
C MET A 1 -26.87 3.57 18.21
N ARG A 2 -26.28 2.42 18.53
CA ARG A 2 -24.86 2.12 18.27
C ARG A 2 -24.78 1.65 16.81
N THR A 3 -24.15 2.43 15.95
CA THR A 3 -24.04 2.10 14.52
C THR A 3 -23.26 0.79 14.38
N LYS A 4 -23.72 -0.09 13.47
CA LYS A 4 -23.26 -1.47 13.22
C LYS A 4 -21.78 -1.61 12.76
N MET A 5 -20.91 -0.65 13.10
CA MET A 5 -19.47 -0.68 12.82
C MET A 5 -18.64 -1.11 14.04
N ASP A 6 -19.27 -1.27 15.21
CA ASP A 6 -18.68 -1.85 16.43
C ASP A 6 -18.57 -3.39 16.38
N GLU A 7 -18.99 -4.05 15.28
CA GLU A 7 -18.73 -5.48 15.09
C GLU A 7 -17.23 -5.69 14.80
N ASP A 8 -16.46 -5.85 15.88
CA ASP A 8 -15.14 -6.46 15.95
C ASP A 8 -14.38 -6.40 14.61
N ILE A 9 -13.66 -5.32 14.34
CA ILE A 9 -12.66 -5.33 13.26
C ILE A 9 -11.51 -6.25 13.70
N LYS A 10 -11.73 -7.58 13.63
CA LYS A 10 -10.70 -8.59 13.93
C LYS A 10 -9.63 -8.64 12.85
N ARG A 11 -9.89 -8.03 11.67
CA ARG A 11 -8.97 -8.07 10.53
C ARG A 11 -8.91 -6.74 9.79
N TRP A 12 -7.73 -6.14 9.81
CA TRP A 12 -7.36 -4.99 9.01
C TRP A 12 -6.95 -5.41 7.60
N THR A 13 -7.94 -5.49 6.70
CA THR A 13 -7.70 -5.70 5.26
C THR A 13 -7.14 -4.44 4.61
N ALA A 14 -6.46 -4.59 3.46
CA ALA A 14 -5.89 -3.47 2.71
C ALA A 14 -6.94 -2.38 2.39
N LYS A 15 -8.17 -2.78 2.05
CA LYS A 15 -9.28 -1.85 1.77
C LYS A 15 -9.67 -1.01 2.99
N ARG A 16 -9.69 -1.61 4.19
CA ARG A 16 -10.00 -0.89 5.45
C ARG A 16 -8.85 0.03 5.86
N LYS A 17 -7.60 -0.47 5.82
CA LYS A 17 -6.41 0.33 6.11
C LYS A 17 -6.37 1.57 5.22
N ARG A 18 -6.60 1.41 3.91
CA ARG A 18 -6.72 2.52 2.96
C ARG A 18 -7.77 3.55 3.38
N ALA A 19 -8.98 3.09 3.72
CA ALA A 19 -10.06 4.01 4.10
C ALA A 19 -9.67 4.85 5.33
N LEU A 20 -9.14 4.20 6.38
CA LEU A 20 -8.69 4.89 7.58
C LEU A 20 -7.56 5.89 7.28
N VAL A 21 -6.55 5.48 6.51
CA VAL A 21 -5.42 6.35 6.13
C VAL A 21 -5.90 7.57 5.34
N LEU A 22 -6.87 7.40 4.43
CA LEU A 22 -7.43 8.52 3.67
C LEU A 22 -8.20 9.49 4.57
N ASP A 23 -8.99 9.00 5.52
CA ASP A 23 -9.71 9.86 6.46
C ASP A 23 -8.73 10.66 7.35
N ILE A 24 -7.59 10.08 7.73
CA ILE A 24 -6.53 10.78 8.47
C ILE A 24 -5.86 11.86 7.60
N ILE A 25 -5.44 11.52 6.38
CA ILE A 25 -4.79 12.48 5.47
C ILE A 25 -5.73 13.65 5.12
N GLN A 26 -7.03 13.38 4.99
CA GLN A 26 -8.05 14.40 4.71
C GLN A 26 -8.48 15.18 5.96
N GLY A 27 -7.95 14.86 7.15
CA GLY A 27 -8.26 15.55 8.40
C GLY A 27 -9.65 15.26 8.98
N LYS A 28 -10.33 14.18 8.52
CA LYS A 28 -11.65 13.77 9.03
C LYS A 28 -11.57 13.05 10.37
N THR A 29 -10.44 12.43 10.66
CA THR A 29 -10.10 11.82 11.94
C THR A 29 -8.62 12.02 12.20
N THR A 30 -8.22 12.03 13.46
CA THR A 30 -6.81 12.02 13.86
C THR A 30 -6.33 10.60 14.16
N VAL A 31 -5.01 10.40 14.21
CA VAL A 31 -4.39 9.16 14.67
C VAL A 31 -4.86 8.80 16.08
N ALA A 32 -4.96 9.80 16.98
CA ALA A 32 -5.38 9.58 18.36
C ALA A 32 -6.86 9.14 18.47
N GLU A 33 -7.75 9.74 17.67
CA GLU A 33 -9.16 9.34 17.63
C GLU A 33 -9.33 7.93 17.04
N ALA A 34 -8.61 7.63 15.95
CA ALA A 34 -8.62 6.31 15.33
C ALA A 34 -8.05 5.22 16.25
N SER A 35 -6.96 5.51 16.98
CA SER A 35 -6.36 4.61 17.95
C SER A 35 -7.36 4.20 19.03
N ARG A 36 -8.07 5.17 19.61
CA ARG A 36 -9.11 4.92 20.62
C ARG A 36 -10.33 4.19 20.05
N ALA A 37 -10.74 4.53 18.84
CA ALA A 37 -11.93 3.96 18.21
C ALA A 37 -11.76 2.50 17.79
N TYR A 38 -10.55 2.11 17.38
CA TYR A 38 -10.27 0.79 16.82
C TYR A 38 -9.31 -0.08 17.65
N ASP A 39 -8.95 0.38 18.85
CA ASP A 39 -8.01 -0.28 19.76
C ASP A 39 -6.67 -0.65 19.08
N LEU A 40 -6.17 0.29 18.28
CA LEU A 40 -4.89 0.17 17.59
C LEU A 40 -3.85 1.05 18.27
N SER A 41 -2.58 0.63 18.24
CA SER A 41 -1.50 1.50 18.68
C SER A 41 -1.39 2.73 17.75
N PRO A 42 -1.14 3.94 18.27
CA PRO A 42 -0.91 5.11 17.44
C PRO A 42 0.20 4.91 16.40
N SER A 43 1.28 4.24 16.77
CA SER A 43 2.42 3.95 15.90
C SER A 43 2.08 3.02 14.74
N GLU A 44 1.20 2.04 14.94
CA GLU A 44 0.71 1.18 13.84
C GLU A 44 -0.07 1.98 12.80
N ILE A 45 -0.91 2.92 13.24
CA ILE A 45 -1.67 3.80 12.35
C ILE A 45 -0.73 4.77 11.63
N GLU A 46 0.22 5.37 12.33
CA GLU A 46 1.25 6.25 11.75
C GLU A 46 2.03 5.53 10.65
N ASN A 47 2.47 4.29 10.91
CA ASN A 47 3.15 3.48 9.90
C ASN A 47 2.31 3.27 8.64
N TRP A 48 1.00 3.01 8.78
CA TRP A 48 0.12 2.87 7.60
C TRP A 48 -0.04 4.18 6.84
N VAL A 49 -0.09 5.31 7.54
CA VAL A 49 -0.15 6.63 6.91
C VAL A 49 1.12 6.90 6.11
N ASP A 50 2.28 6.59 6.68
CA ASP A 50 3.57 6.76 6.01
C ASP A 50 3.76 5.80 4.83
N ASP A 51 3.35 4.54 4.97
CA ASP A 51 3.27 3.59 3.86
C ASP A 51 2.38 4.10 2.72
N GLY A 52 1.21 4.64 3.07
CA GLY A 52 0.27 5.23 2.11
C GLY A 52 0.88 6.43 1.36
N LYS A 53 1.57 7.33 2.07
CA LYS A 53 2.26 8.48 1.47
C LYS A 53 3.39 8.05 0.55
N ARG A 54 4.25 7.11 0.99
CA ARG A 54 5.33 6.55 0.17
C ARG A 54 4.81 5.86 -1.08
N GLY A 55 3.74 5.07 -0.95
CA GLY A 55 3.08 4.43 -2.09
C GLY A 55 2.56 5.45 -3.11
N MET A 56 1.98 6.55 -2.63
CA MET A 56 1.54 7.66 -3.48
C MET A 56 2.71 8.34 -4.19
N GLU A 57 3.78 8.68 -3.47
CA GLU A 57 5.00 9.27 -4.06
C GLU A 57 5.60 8.36 -5.14
N ASN A 58 5.73 7.07 -4.85
CA ASN A 58 6.23 6.09 -5.82
C ASN A 58 5.34 6.02 -7.06
N ALA A 59 4.02 6.03 -6.88
CA ALA A 59 3.08 6.00 -8.01
C ALA A 59 3.12 7.29 -8.85
N LEU A 60 3.37 8.44 -8.23
CA LEU A 60 3.50 9.72 -8.92
C LEU A 60 4.88 9.88 -9.59
N ARG A 61 5.93 9.28 -9.03
CA ARG A 61 7.28 9.28 -9.59
C ARG A 61 7.45 8.27 -10.74
N ALA A 62 6.76 7.14 -10.68
CA ALA A 62 6.86 6.12 -11.70
C ALA A 62 6.30 6.63 -13.04
N ASN A 63 7.19 6.89 -14.01
CA ASN A 63 6.78 7.06 -15.40
C ASN A 63 6.31 5.69 -15.94
N PRO A 64 5.06 5.53 -16.40
CA PRO A 64 4.57 4.27 -16.93
C PRO A 64 5.41 3.71 -18.09
N GLN A 65 6.09 4.59 -18.84
CA GLN A 65 7.01 4.19 -19.91
C GLN A 65 8.26 3.52 -19.35
N ASP A 66 8.86 4.07 -18.30
CA ASP A 66 10.05 3.52 -17.65
C ASP A 66 9.77 2.15 -17.03
N VAL A 67 8.60 1.98 -16.43
CA VAL A 67 8.16 0.69 -15.86
C VAL A 67 8.02 -0.37 -16.95
N LYS A 68 7.38 -0.02 -18.07
CA LYS A 68 7.24 -0.91 -19.23
C LYS A 68 8.61 -1.30 -19.79
N GLU A 69 9.50 -0.33 -19.98
CA GLU A 69 10.84 -0.56 -20.51
C GLU A 69 11.68 -1.44 -19.58
N GLN A 70 11.55 -1.29 -18.25
CA GLN A 70 12.18 -2.18 -17.27
C GLN A 70 11.67 -3.62 -17.36
N TYR A 71 10.38 -3.83 -17.57
CA TYR A 71 9.83 -5.17 -17.79
C TYR A 71 10.32 -5.78 -19.11
N GLU A 72 10.33 -5.00 -20.19
CA GLU A 72 10.85 -5.45 -21.50
C GLU A 72 12.33 -5.83 -21.43
N ARG A 73 13.16 -5.06 -20.72
CA ARG A 73 14.58 -5.40 -20.47
C ARG A 73 14.72 -6.70 -19.67
N GLN A 74 13.92 -6.90 -18.63
CA GLN A 74 13.95 -8.14 -17.85
C GLN A 74 13.53 -9.36 -18.69
N ILE A 75 12.49 -9.23 -19.51
CA ILE A 75 12.05 -10.29 -20.41
C ILE A 75 13.16 -10.63 -21.41
N LYS A 76 13.80 -9.62 -22.00
CA LYS A 76 14.89 -9.83 -22.95
C LYS A 76 16.10 -10.53 -22.31
N ALA A 77 16.54 -10.06 -21.14
CA ALA A 77 17.64 -10.69 -20.41
C ALA A 77 17.32 -12.14 -20.02
N LEU A 78 16.06 -12.42 -19.65
CA LEU A 78 15.63 -13.78 -19.31
C LEU A 78 15.60 -14.69 -20.56
N GLN A 79 15.17 -14.16 -21.71
CA GLN A 79 15.18 -14.89 -22.99
C GLN A 79 16.61 -15.19 -23.46
N GLU A 80 17.52 -14.24 -23.32
CA GLU A 80 18.94 -14.41 -23.66
C GLU A 80 19.59 -15.48 -22.77
N ALA A 81 19.41 -15.39 -21.44
CA ALA A 81 19.94 -16.38 -20.50
C ALA A 81 19.36 -17.79 -20.74
N TYR A 82 18.07 -17.89 -21.08
CA TYR A 82 17.44 -19.17 -21.44
C TYR A 82 17.98 -19.72 -22.77
N GLY A 83 18.25 -18.85 -23.75
CA GLY A 83 18.83 -19.24 -25.04
C GLY A 83 20.27 -19.74 -24.91
N GLU A 84 21.09 -19.07 -24.10
CA GLU A 84 22.46 -19.49 -23.80
C GLU A 84 22.51 -20.85 -23.09
N ALA A 85 21.62 -21.07 -22.11
CA ALA A 85 21.52 -22.33 -21.37
C ALA A 85 21.02 -23.53 -22.22
N MET A 86 20.45 -23.30 -23.40
CA MET A 86 19.98 -24.34 -24.33
C MET A 86 20.99 -24.64 -25.45
N LEU A 87 22.11 -23.90 -25.51
CA LEU A 87 23.18 -24.07 -26.49
C LEU A 87 24.45 -24.74 -25.90
N GLU A 88 24.50 -24.95 -24.58
CA GLU A 88 25.40 -25.89 -23.89
C GLU A 88 24.81 -27.31 -23.85
#